data_AF-A0A0A0I111-F1
#
_entry.id   AF-A0A0A0I111-F1
#
_cell.length_a   1.000
_cell.length_b   1.000
_cell.length_c   1.000
_cell.angle_alpha   90.00
_cell.angle_beta   90.00
_cell.angle_gamma   90.00
#
_symmetry.space_group_name_H-M   'P 1'
#
loop_
_entity.id
_entity.type
_entity.pdbx_description
1 polymer ?
#
loop_
_entity_poly.entity_id
_entity_poly.type
_entity_poly.pdbx_seq_one_letter_code
_entity_poly.pdbx_strand_id
1 'polypeptide(L)'
;VYFRKIYFNFLDQWWTEYYSQYFELICMAKQSILAQESVVKQIIQNKFTDLSKASIPPDTLKLIKETTEKTFIDLSNESQISMNRVDNFLNKASICVFVEDIYPKFISYMEKYINNINIKTREFIQRCTNINDNEKSILINSYTFKTTDFKFLNIQAIKNFFNSQVEQVMKEMLSPYQLLLFATRGPNSNIIEDISGKNTLIQYTESVELVYGVNGESLYLKSPNETVEFSNNFFTNGLTNNFTICFWLRFTGKDDDKTRLIGNKVNNCGWEIYFEDNGLVFEIIDSNGNQESVYLSNVINNNWYYISISVDRLKDQLLIFINDKNVANVSIEQILNIYSTNVISLVNKNNSIYVEELSVLDKPVASEEVIRNYFSYLDNSYIRDSSKSLLEYNKNYQLYNYVFPETSLYEVNDNNKSYLSLKNTDGINIPSVKFKLINIDESKGYVQKWDECIICVSDGTEKYLDISPENNRIQLVSSKDNAKKITVNTDLFRPDCITFSYNDKYFSLSLRDGDYNWMICNDNNKVPKGAHLWILKS
;
A
#
# COMPACT_ATOMS: atom_id res chain seq x y z
N VAL A 1 27.59 9.47 34.30
CA VAL A 1 26.39 9.00 35.04
C VAL A 1 25.68 10.11 35.80
N TYR A 2 26.34 10.81 36.73
CA TYR A 2 25.67 11.84 37.55
C TYR A 2 25.05 13.00 36.74
N PHE A 3 25.71 13.47 35.68
CA PHE A 3 25.14 14.49 34.78
C PHE A 3 23.79 14.09 34.17
N ARG A 4 23.59 12.80 33.94
CA ARG A 4 22.32 12.27 33.43
C ARG A 4 21.21 12.32 34.50
N LYS A 5 21.54 12.17 35.78
CA LYS A 5 20.59 12.36 36.88
C LYS A 5 20.11 13.82 36.96
N ILE A 6 21.03 14.77 36.76
CA ILE A 6 20.68 16.20 36.69
C ILE A 6 19.75 16.46 35.49
N TYR A 7 20.09 15.91 34.32
CA TYR A 7 19.23 16.02 33.13
C TYR A 7 17.81 15.45 33.37
N PHE A 8 17.70 14.29 34.03
CA PHE A 8 16.39 13.74 34.39
C PHE A 8 15.62 14.61 35.38
N ASN A 9 16.30 15.29 36.30
CA ASN A 9 15.63 16.25 37.18
C ASN A 9 15.09 17.47 36.40
N PHE A 10 15.82 17.98 35.40
CA PHE A 10 15.31 19.04 34.52
C PHE A 10 14.14 18.56 33.64
N LEU A 11 14.17 17.31 33.17
CA LEU A 11 13.03 16.70 32.45
C LEU A 11 11.80 16.58 33.35
N ASP A 12 11.97 16.16 34.60
CA ASP A 12 10.88 16.03 35.57
C ASP A 12 10.26 17.39 35.94
N GLN A 13 11.09 18.42 36.12
CA GLN A 13 10.62 19.81 36.29
C GLN A 13 9.86 20.29 35.05
N TRP A 14 10.36 20.04 33.84
CA TRP A 14 9.63 20.37 32.62
C TRP A 14 8.26 19.69 32.58
N TRP A 15 8.21 18.39 32.90
CA TRP A 15 6.95 17.65 32.91
C TRP A 15 5.95 18.24 33.94
N THR A 16 6.42 18.46 35.16
CA THR A 16 5.58 18.86 36.29
C THR A 16 5.16 20.33 36.22
N GLU A 17 6.06 21.22 35.81
CA GLU A 17 5.82 22.67 35.85
C GLU A 17 5.36 23.24 34.52
N TYR A 18 5.76 22.65 33.37
CA TYR A 18 5.46 23.19 32.05
C TYR A 18 4.46 22.32 31.29
N TYR A 19 4.74 21.02 31.13
CA TYR A 19 3.81 20.15 30.39
C TYR A 19 2.45 20.03 31.07
N SER A 20 2.37 20.10 32.40
CA SER A 20 1.10 20.17 33.13
C SER A 20 0.21 21.32 32.65
N GLN A 21 0.76 22.52 32.42
CA GLN A 21 0.03 23.67 31.87
C GLN A 21 -0.41 23.43 30.41
N TYR A 22 0.45 22.81 29.59
CA TYR A 22 0.07 22.40 28.24
C TYR A 22 -1.05 21.35 28.24
N PHE A 23 -1.04 20.44 29.21
CA PHE A 23 -2.08 19.44 29.38
C PHE A 23 -3.41 20.07 29.83
N GLU A 24 -3.39 21.08 30.71
CA GLU A 24 -4.58 21.87 31.04
C GLU A 24 -5.19 22.51 29.78
N LEU A 25 -4.35 23.11 28.91
CA LEU A 25 -4.79 23.66 27.62
C LEU A 25 -5.37 22.59 26.69
N ILE A 26 -4.75 21.40 26.62
CA ILE A 26 -5.26 20.26 25.84
C ILE A 26 -6.68 19.90 26.31
N CYS A 27 -6.87 19.72 27.62
CA CYS A 27 -8.17 19.36 28.18
C CYS A 27 -9.23 20.43 27.91
N MET A 28 -8.92 21.71 28.14
CA MET A 28 -9.85 22.81 27.86
C MET A 28 -10.21 22.90 26.38
N ALA A 29 -9.24 22.74 25.48
CA ALA A 29 -9.48 22.77 24.04
C ALA A 29 -10.33 21.58 23.56
N LYS A 30 -10.10 20.37 24.09
CA LYS A 30 -10.95 19.20 23.83
C LYS A 30 -12.38 19.40 24.32
N GLN A 31 -12.56 19.93 25.54
CA GLN A 31 -13.88 20.27 26.07
C GLN A 31 -14.59 21.32 25.21
N SER A 32 -13.86 22.32 24.70
CA SER A 32 -14.40 23.33 23.79
C SER A 32 -14.92 22.71 22.49
N ILE A 33 -14.17 21.78 21.89
CA ILE A 33 -14.60 21.05 20.68
C ILE A 33 -15.90 20.28 20.95
N LEU A 34 -15.98 19.53 22.06
CA LEU A 34 -17.18 18.78 22.44
C LEU A 34 -18.38 19.71 22.71
N ALA A 35 -18.16 20.88 23.30
CA ALA A 35 -19.21 21.87 23.50
C ALA A 35 -19.75 22.41 22.16
N GLN A 36 -18.86 22.69 21.19
CA GLN A 36 -19.27 23.10 19.85
C GLN A 36 -20.04 21.98 19.12
N GLU A 37 -19.58 20.74 19.21
CA GLU A 37 -20.28 19.58 18.66
C GLU A 37 -21.69 19.45 19.24
N SER A 38 -21.85 19.59 20.56
CA SER A 38 -23.15 19.52 21.23
C SER A 38 -24.12 20.58 20.73
N VAL A 39 -23.65 21.82 20.53
CA VAL A 39 -24.46 22.91 19.96
C VAL A 39 -24.93 22.55 18.54
N VAL A 40 -24.02 22.07 17.68
CA VAL A 40 -24.36 21.68 16.30
C VAL A 40 -25.37 20.53 16.28
N LYS A 41 -25.18 19.49 17.10
CA LYS A 41 -26.13 18.38 17.23
C LYS A 41 -27.51 18.85 17.67
N GLN A 42 -27.58 19.78 18.64
CA GLN A 42 -28.85 20.35 19.09
C GLN A 42 -29.55 21.17 18.00
N ILE A 43 -28.80 21.95 17.21
CA ILE A 43 -29.35 22.73 16.09
C ILE A 43 -29.99 21.79 15.05
N ILE A 44 -29.28 20.74 14.65
CA ILE A 44 -29.77 19.74 13.70
C ILE A 44 -30.99 19.00 14.26
N GLN A 45 -30.94 18.61 15.54
CA GLN A 45 -32.07 17.94 16.21
C GLN A 45 -33.33 18.81 16.22
N ASN A 46 -33.19 20.10 16.54
CA ASN A 46 -34.30 21.05 16.51
C ASN A 46 -34.88 21.16 15.09
N LYS A 47 -34.02 21.19 14.07
CA LYS A 47 -34.47 21.24 12.67
C LYS A 47 -35.24 19.97 12.27
N PHE A 48 -34.78 18.79 12.69
CA PHE A 48 -35.52 17.54 12.48
C PHE A 48 -36.87 17.54 13.21
N THR A 49 -36.94 18.05 14.45
CA THR A 49 -38.19 18.20 15.21
C THR A 49 -39.18 19.15 14.55
N ASP A 50 -38.70 20.14 13.80
CA ASP A 50 -39.59 21.00 13.00
C ASP A 50 -40.05 20.32 11.71
N LEU A 51 -39.17 19.56 11.05
CA LEU A 51 -39.52 18.76 9.86
C LEU A 51 -40.55 17.68 10.16
N SER A 52 -40.54 17.08 11.36
CA SER A 52 -41.52 16.04 11.73
C SER A 52 -42.95 16.57 11.86
N LYS A 53 -43.15 17.89 11.95
CA LYS A 53 -44.46 18.55 11.92
C LYS A 53 -44.94 18.86 10.49
N ALA A 54 -44.08 18.72 9.49
CA ALA A 54 -44.39 18.99 8.09
C ALA A 54 -45.11 17.80 7.43
N SER A 55 -45.66 18.01 6.23
CA SER A 55 -46.34 16.98 5.43
C SER A 55 -45.36 16.03 4.72
N ILE A 56 -44.39 15.48 5.45
CA ILE A 56 -43.43 14.49 4.94
C ILE A 56 -44.00 13.08 5.21
N PRO A 57 -43.93 12.14 4.24
CA PRO A 57 -44.40 10.78 4.45
C PRO A 57 -43.69 10.10 5.64
N PRO A 58 -44.39 9.25 6.43
CA PRO A 58 -43.81 8.61 7.61
C PRO A 58 -42.53 7.81 7.33
N ASP A 59 -42.49 7.06 6.23
CA ASP A 59 -41.31 6.25 5.85
C ASP A 59 -40.12 7.13 5.45
N THR A 60 -40.38 8.24 4.76
CA THR A 60 -39.35 9.25 4.44
C THR A 60 -38.81 9.89 5.72
N LEU A 61 -39.68 10.21 6.69
CA LEU A 61 -39.26 10.77 7.98
C LEU A 61 -38.39 9.78 8.77
N LYS A 62 -38.70 8.48 8.71
CA LYS A 62 -37.88 7.42 9.32
C LYS A 62 -36.48 7.38 8.69
N LEU A 63 -36.37 7.43 7.37
CA LEU A 63 -35.09 7.48 6.66
C LEU A 63 -34.28 8.73 7.03
N ILE A 64 -34.91 9.90 7.07
CA ILE A 64 -34.27 11.16 7.48
C ILE A 64 -33.75 11.03 8.91
N LYS A 65 -34.52 10.42 9.82
CA LYS A 65 -34.09 10.20 11.21
C LYS A 65 -32.85 9.31 11.30
N GLU A 66 -32.88 8.14 10.67
CA GLU A 66 -31.76 7.18 10.65
C GLU A 66 -30.50 7.82 10.03
N THR A 67 -30.67 8.57 8.95
CA THR A 67 -29.58 9.29 8.29
C THR A 67 -29.03 10.42 9.18
N THR A 68 -29.89 11.13 9.91
CA THR A 68 -29.46 12.18 10.86
C THR A 68 -28.66 11.59 12.02
N GLU A 69 -29.08 10.43 12.54
CA GLU A 69 -28.33 9.70 13.56
C GLU A 69 -26.94 9.28 13.05
N LYS A 70 -26.81 8.91 11.77
CA LYS A 70 -25.51 8.67 11.12
C LYS A 70 -24.67 9.93 11.01
N THR A 71 -25.24 11.04 10.57
CA THR A 71 -24.53 12.34 10.53
C THR A 71 -24.07 12.79 11.92
N PHE A 72 -24.80 12.47 13.00
CA PHE A 72 -24.31 12.71 14.36
C PHE A 72 -23.08 11.89 14.74
N ILE A 73 -22.93 10.69 14.19
CA ILE A 73 -21.73 9.88 14.36
C ILE A 73 -20.58 10.50 13.54
N ASP A 74 -20.84 10.89 12.28
CA ASP A 74 -19.83 11.53 11.42
C ASP A 74 -19.28 12.82 12.04
N LEU A 75 -20.14 13.65 12.66
CA LEU A 75 -19.72 14.83 13.41
C LEU A 75 -18.77 14.48 14.57
N SER A 76 -19.03 13.39 15.30
CA SER A 76 -18.12 12.94 16.36
C SER A 76 -16.77 12.47 15.81
N ASN A 77 -16.75 11.84 14.64
CA ASN A 77 -15.51 11.44 13.97
C ASN A 77 -14.68 12.68 13.58
N GLU A 78 -15.32 13.72 13.02
CA GLU A 78 -14.66 14.99 12.71
C GLU A 78 -14.19 15.75 13.97
N SER A 79 -14.96 15.71 15.06
CA SER A 79 -14.53 16.21 16.37
C SER A 79 -13.28 15.48 16.87
N GLN A 80 -13.20 14.15 16.72
CA GLN A 80 -12.03 13.38 17.12
C GLN A 80 -10.78 13.78 16.34
N ILE A 81 -10.89 14.02 15.03
CA ILE A 81 -9.79 14.54 14.21
C ILE A 81 -9.31 15.89 14.77
N SER A 82 -10.23 16.77 15.13
CA SER A 82 -9.91 18.08 15.72
C SER A 82 -9.21 17.96 17.07
N MET A 83 -9.67 17.05 17.94
CA MET A 83 -9.04 16.77 19.23
C MET A 83 -7.61 16.22 19.07
N ASN A 84 -7.38 15.32 18.11
CA ASN A 84 -6.05 14.79 17.81
C ASN A 84 -5.09 15.87 17.28
N ARG A 85 -5.60 16.85 16.52
CA ARG A 85 -4.80 18.00 16.05
C ARG A 85 -4.35 18.89 17.21
N VAL A 86 -5.24 19.14 18.17
CA VAL A 86 -4.92 19.89 19.40
C VAL A 86 -3.84 19.17 20.22
N ASP A 87 -3.97 17.86 20.42
CA ASP A 87 -2.97 17.05 21.12
C ASP A 87 -1.59 17.18 20.44
N ASN A 88 -1.53 16.98 19.12
CA ASN A 88 -0.29 17.05 18.36
C ASN A 88 0.34 18.45 18.47
N PHE A 89 -0.46 19.50 18.32
CA PHE A 89 0.00 20.88 18.38
C PHE A 89 0.57 21.23 19.76
N LEU A 90 -0.17 20.97 20.85
CA LEU A 90 0.24 21.36 22.20
C LEU A 90 1.35 20.46 22.75
N ASN A 91 1.37 19.16 22.41
CA ASN A 91 2.50 18.29 22.75
C ASN A 91 3.78 18.76 22.05
N LYS A 92 3.72 19.14 20.76
CA LYS A 92 4.87 19.72 20.06
C LYS A 92 5.30 21.05 20.65
N ALA A 93 4.37 21.92 21.02
CA ALA A 93 4.66 23.19 21.66
C ALA A 93 5.38 22.99 23.02
N SER A 94 4.93 22.02 23.83
CA SER A 94 5.62 21.68 25.09
C SER A 94 7.03 21.17 24.88
N ILE A 95 7.25 20.30 23.88
CA ILE A 95 8.60 19.85 23.51
C ILE A 95 9.46 21.03 23.03
N CYS A 96 8.88 21.96 22.27
CA CYS A 96 9.56 23.18 21.84
C CYS A 96 10.07 23.99 23.05
N VAL A 97 9.22 24.21 24.07
CA VAL A 97 9.62 24.86 25.32
C VAL A 97 10.73 24.11 26.05
N PHE A 98 10.70 22.77 26.05
CA PHE A 98 11.82 22.01 26.63
C PHE A 98 13.13 22.32 25.90
N VAL A 99 13.12 22.30 24.57
CA VAL A 99 14.32 22.49 23.75
C VAL A 99 14.84 23.93 23.80
N GLU A 100 13.95 24.91 23.73
CA GLU A 100 14.31 26.33 23.59
C GLU A 100 14.45 27.05 24.94
N ASP A 101 13.70 26.66 25.97
CA ASP A 101 13.68 27.40 27.25
C ASP A 101 14.31 26.64 28.42
N ILE A 102 14.09 25.32 28.51
CA ILE A 102 14.57 24.50 29.65
C ILE A 102 15.98 23.98 29.39
N TYR A 103 16.22 23.43 28.21
CA TYR A 103 17.47 22.80 27.86
C TYR A 103 18.66 23.79 27.90
N PRO A 104 18.55 25.05 27.44
CA PRO A 104 19.63 26.02 27.59
C PRO A 104 19.94 26.36 29.05
N LYS A 105 18.93 26.37 29.95
CA LYS A 105 19.15 26.52 31.40
C LYS A 105 19.94 25.34 31.97
N PHE A 106 19.62 24.12 31.54
CA PHE A 106 20.41 22.93 31.88
C PHE A 106 21.86 23.05 31.38
N ILE A 107 22.09 23.47 30.13
CA ILE A 107 23.43 23.68 29.58
C ILE A 107 24.20 24.70 30.45
N SER A 108 23.61 25.85 30.76
CA SER A 108 24.24 26.88 31.59
C SER A 108 24.62 26.38 32.98
N TYR A 109 23.74 25.60 33.62
CA TYR A 109 24.02 24.97 34.92
C TYR A 109 25.17 23.97 34.81
N MET A 110 25.16 23.11 33.80
CA MET A 110 26.15 22.08 33.59
C MET A 110 27.54 22.63 33.27
N GLU A 111 27.64 23.68 32.47
CA GLU A 111 28.91 24.36 32.20
C GLU A 111 29.55 24.91 33.47
N LYS A 112 28.75 25.54 34.34
CA LYS A 112 29.23 25.97 35.67
C LYS A 112 29.68 24.77 36.51
N TYR A 113 28.91 23.68 36.50
CA TYR A 113 29.20 22.47 37.26
C TYR A 113 30.51 21.81 36.82
N ILE A 114 30.70 21.59 35.51
CA ILE A 114 31.92 20.97 34.98
C ILE A 114 33.15 21.89 35.10
N ASN A 115 32.99 23.21 34.97
CA ASN A 115 34.10 24.13 35.17
C ASN A 115 34.63 24.05 36.61
N ASN A 116 33.75 23.96 37.60
CA ASN A 116 34.14 23.74 38.99
C ASN A 116 34.81 22.36 39.19
N ILE A 117 34.24 21.29 38.62
CA ILE A 117 34.87 19.95 38.65
C ILE A 117 36.27 20.01 38.06
N ASN A 118 36.43 20.59 36.87
CA ASN A 118 37.71 20.65 36.17
C ASN A 118 38.77 21.41 36.99
N ILE A 119 38.38 22.52 37.64
CA ILE A 119 39.26 23.26 38.56
C ILE A 119 39.68 22.36 39.72
N LYS A 120 38.73 21.72 40.41
CA LYS A 120 39.01 20.88 41.58
C LYS A 120 39.81 19.63 41.25
N THR A 121 39.53 18.99 40.12
CA THR A 121 40.28 17.83 39.61
C THR A 121 41.71 18.22 39.25
N ARG A 122 41.92 19.37 38.60
CA ARG A 122 43.26 19.89 38.30
C ARG A 122 44.05 20.16 39.57
N GLU A 123 43.46 20.86 40.55
CA GLU A 123 44.07 21.12 41.86
C GLU A 123 44.43 19.81 42.59
N PHE A 124 43.55 18.80 42.53
CA PHE A 124 43.78 17.49 43.13
C PHE A 124 44.96 16.75 42.50
N ILE A 125 45.00 16.63 41.17
CA ILE A 125 46.09 15.95 40.44
C ILE A 125 47.43 16.64 40.72
N GLN A 126 47.45 17.97 40.79
CA GLN A 126 48.68 18.72 41.10
C GLN A 126 49.25 18.39 42.48
N ARG A 127 48.39 18.08 43.46
CA ARG A 127 48.78 17.69 44.83
C ARG A 127 49.26 16.24 44.96
N CYS A 128 49.09 15.40 43.94
CA CYS A 128 49.56 14.02 43.99
C CYS A 128 51.09 13.98 44.07
N THR A 129 51.60 13.31 45.11
CA THR A 129 53.04 13.20 45.41
C THR A 129 53.73 12.03 44.71
N ASN A 130 52.98 11.02 44.29
CA ASN A 130 53.51 9.75 43.77
C ASN A 130 53.43 9.62 42.23
N ILE A 131 53.31 10.75 41.51
CA ILE A 131 53.28 10.80 40.04
C ILE A 131 54.16 11.93 39.52
N ASN A 132 54.76 11.74 38.35
CA ASN A 132 55.65 12.71 37.71
C ASN A 132 54.88 13.78 36.89
N ASP A 133 55.57 14.81 36.41
CA ASP A 133 54.93 15.94 35.70
C ASP A 133 54.31 15.55 34.36
N ASN A 134 54.90 14.57 33.66
CA ASN A 134 54.32 14.06 32.41
C ASN A 134 53.00 13.32 32.69
N GLU A 135 52.96 12.50 33.74
CA GLU A 135 51.75 11.84 34.21
C GLU A 135 50.69 12.86 34.64
N LYS A 136 51.07 13.92 35.38
CA LYS A 136 50.13 15.01 35.73
C LYS A 136 49.52 15.67 34.50
N SER A 137 50.33 15.98 33.49
CA SER A 137 49.86 16.58 32.23
C SER A 137 48.87 15.67 31.49
N ILE A 138 49.20 14.39 31.33
CA ILE A 138 48.34 13.39 30.68
C ILE A 138 47.04 13.20 31.47
N LEU A 139 47.10 13.05 32.79
CA LEU A 139 45.93 12.83 33.64
C LEU A 139 44.98 14.03 33.62
N ILE A 140 45.49 15.27 33.69
CA ILE A 140 44.64 16.47 33.60
C ILE A 140 43.89 16.50 32.27
N ASN A 141 44.58 16.26 31.15
CA ASN A 141 43.96 16.26 29.84
C ASN A 141 42.94 15.10 29.66
N SER A 142 43.22 13.94 30.26
CA SER A 142 42.38 12.74 30.13
C SER A 142 41.08 12.82 30.93
N TYR A 143 41.06 13.56 32.04
CA TYR A 143 39.92 13.60 32.98
C TYR A 143 39.25 14.98 33.09
N THR A 144 39.47 15.85 32.10
CA THR A 144 38.76 17.13 31.98
C THR A 144 37.46 16.94 31.21
N PHE A 145 36.34 17.38 31.78
CA PHE A 145 35.03 17.35 31.12
C PHE A 145 34.83 18.55 30.20
N LYS A 146 34.07 18.36 29.12
CA LYS A 146 33.70 19.38 28.12
C LYS A 146 32.19 19.42 27.93
N THR A 147 31.68 20.45 27.26
CA THR A 147 30.23 20.63 27.00
C THR A 147 29.60 19.41 26.31
N THR A 148 30.33 18.71 25.44
CA THR A 148 29.85 17.50 24.76
C THR A 148 29.49 16.36 25.71
N ASP A 149 30.08 16.30 26.91
CA ASP A 149 29.89 15.18 27.84
C ASP A 149 28.50 15.16 28.50
N PHE A 150 27.73 16.24 28.34
CA PHE A 150 26.37 16.36 28.87
C PHE A 150 25.33 16.81 27.83
N LYS A 151 25.66 16.79 26.53
CA LYS A 151 24.67 17.03 25.47
C LYS A 151 23.73 15.83 25.31
N PHE A 152 22.76 15.68 26.21
CA PHE A 152 21.83 14.54 26.26
C PHE A 152 20.52 14.72 25.49
N LEU A 153 20.27 15.89 24.88
CA LEU A 153 19.01 16.14 24.19
C LEU A 153 18.78 15.12 23.07
N ASN A 154 17.70 14.35 23.19
CA ASN A 154 17.21 13.45 22.16
C ASN A 154 15.73 13.73 21.92
N ILE A 155 15.45 14.52 20.87
CA ILE A 155 14.09 14.95 20.53
C ILE A 155 13.18 13.76 20.25
N GLN A 156 13.69 12.69 19.62
CA GLN A 156 12.90 11.51 19.32
C GLN A 156 12.49 10.75 20.59
N ALA A 157 13.41 10.59 21.55
CA ALA A 157 13.09 9.95 22.82
C ALA A 157 12.03 10.73 23.60
N ILE A 158 12.06 12.06 23.56
CA ILE A 158 11.06 12.92 24.19
C ILE A 158 9.69 12.77 23.49
N LYS A 159 9.66 12.75 22.15
CA LYS A 159 8.43 12.46 21.39
C LYS A 159 7.83 11.10 21.77
N ASN A 160 8.68 10.10 22.02
CA ASN A 160 8.24 8.75 22.38
C ASN A 160 7.57 8.67 23.76
N PHE A 161 7.77 9.64 24.67
CA PHE A 161 7.04 9.66 25.95
C PHE A 161 5.52 9.75 25.77
N PHE A 162 5.07 10.39 24.68
CA PHE A 162 3.64 10.53 24.39
C PHE A 162 3.05 9.29 23.72
N ASN A 163 3.87 8.39 23.17
CA ASN A 163 3.41 7.16 22.52
C ASN A 163 3.23 6.02 23.52
N SER A 164 2.37 6.25 24.51
CA SER A 164 2.01 5.27 25.55
C SER A 164 1.25 4.07 24.97
N GLN A 165 1.07 3.02 25.77
CA GLN A 165 0.24 1.87 25.37
C GLN A 165 -1.19 2.30 25.03
N VAL A 166 -1.77 3.25 25.78
CA VAL A 166 -3.13 3.75 25.53
C VAL A 166 -3.19 4.45 24.17
N GLU A 167 -2.19 5.25 23.83
CA GLU A 167 -2.11 5.94 22.53
C GLU A 167 -1.97 4.94 21.37
N GLN A 168 -1.23 3.84 21.56
CA GLN A 168 -1.11 2.78 20.56
C GLN A 168 -2.43 2.04 20.36
N VAL A 169 -3.11 1.65 21.44
CA VAL A 169 -4.43 1.01 21.38
C VAL A 169 -5.46 1.95 20.74
N MET A 170 -5.43 3.25 21.06
CA MET A 170 -6.29 4.24 20.40
C MET A 170 -6.06 4.31 18.89
N LYS A 171 -4.80 4.26 18.41
CA LYS A 171 -4.49 4.26 16.98
C LYS A 171 -5.04 3.04 16.26
N GLU A 172 -5.01 1.87 16.90
CA GLU A 172 -5.57 0.64 16.34
C GLU A 172 -7.10 0.71 16.30
N MET A 173 -7.74 1.13 17.41
CA MET A 173 -9.20 1.21 17.51
C MET A 173 -9.79 2.28 16.57
N LEU A 174 -9.12 3.43 16.44
CA LEU A 174 -9.52 4.54 15.56
C LEU A 174 -8.90 4.44 14.16
N SER A 175 -8.32 3.29 13.82
CA SER A 175 -7.85 3.00 12.46
C SER A 175 -9.00 3.17 11.46
N PRO A 176 -8.73 3.74 10.27
CA PRO A 176 -9.76 4.03 9.27
C PRO A 176 -10.37 2.78 8.64
N TYR A 177 -9.77 1.61 8.85
CA TYR A 177 -10.29 0.35 8.33
C TYR A 177 -11.58 -0.02 9.06
N GLN A 178 -12.65 -0.12 8.28
CA GLN A 178 -13.95 -0.66 8.66
C GLN A 178 -14.11 -2.11 8.21
N LEU A 179 -13.32 -2.53 7.21
CA LEU A 179 -13.06 -3.91 6.82
C LEU A 179 -11.64 -3.97 6.25
N LEU A 180 -10.90 -5.00 6.62
CA LEU A 180 -9.66 -5.43 5.98
C LEU A 180 -9.69 -6.96 5.90
N LEU A 181 -10.01 -7.47 4.71
CA LEU A 181 -10.22 -8.89 4.50
C LEU A 181 -8.90 -9.68 4.56
N PHE A 182 -8.86 -10.67 5.42
CA PHE A 182 -7.78 -11.65 5.52
C PHE A 182 -8.32 -13.05 5.21
N ALA A 183 -7.54 -13.82 4.46
CA ALA A 183 -7.86 -15.22 4.21
C ALA A 183 -6.62 -16.10 4.33
N THR A 184 -6.81 -17.32 4.86
CA THR A 184 -5.75 -18.32 4.95
C THR A 184 -6.31 -19.74 4.90
N ARG A 185 -5.50 -20.67 4.39
CA ARG A 185 -5.83 -22.10 4.33
C ARG A 185 -5.40 -22.76 5.63
N GLY A 186 -6.36 -23.08 6.50
CA GLY A 186 -6.12 -23.93 7.67
C GLY A 186 -5.97 -25.41 7.28
N PRO A 187 -5.50 -26.28 8.19
CA PRO A 187 -5.28 -27.70 7.90
C PRO A 187 -6.49 -28.45 7.34
N ASN A 188 -7.72 -28.02 7.66
CA ASN A 188 -8.97 -28.65 7.21
C ASN A 188 -10.07 -27.64 6.82
N SER A 189 -9.79 -26.33 6.81
CA SER A 189 -10.82 -25.31 6.56
C SER A 189 -10.22 -24.01 6.05
N ASN A 190 -10.91 -23.34 5.14
CA ASN A 190 -10.60 -21.97 4.74
C ASN A 190 -11.07 -21.01 5.84
N ILE A 191 -10.15 -20.16 6.31
CA ILE A 191 -10.42 -19.10 7.29
C ILE A 191 -10.52 -17.80 6.50
N ILE A 192 -11.66 -17.11 6.60
CA ILE A 192 -11.93 -15.81 5.97
C ILE A 192 -12.43 -14.88 7.09
N GLU A 193 -11.64 -13.87 7.42
CA GLU A 193 -11.84 -13.02 8.59
C GLU A 193 -11.61 -11.53 8.27
N ASP A 194 -12.11 -10.65 9.14
CA ASP A 194 -11.82 -9.22 9.13
C ASP A 194 -10.74 -8.90 10.17
N ILE A 195 -9.62 -8.32 9.74
CA ILE A 195 -8.52 -7.89 10.62
C ILE A 195 -8.54 -6.39 10.92
N SER A 196 -9.61 -5.68 10.56
CA SER A 196 -9.77 -4.25 10.86
C SER A 196 -9.91 -3.93 12.36
N GLY A 197 -10.21 -4.95 13.18
CA GLY A 197 -10.53 -4.80 14.59
C GLY A 197 -11.93 -4.22 14.85
N LYS A 198 -12.77 -4.11 13.80
CA LYS A 198 -14.18 -3.69 13.89
C LYS A 198 -15.11 -4.90 13.91
N ASN A 199 -16.38 -4.65 14.18
CA ASN A 199 -17.42 -5.69 14.30
C ASN A 199 -17.98 -6.11 12.92
N THR A 200 -17.11 -6.35 11.93
CA THR A 200 -17.57 -6.82 10.62
C THR A 200 -17.82 -8.31 10.67
N LEU A 201 -19.07 -8.71 10.47
CA LEU A 201 -19.43 -10.13 10.34
C LEU A 201 -19.28 -10.54 8.87
N ILE A 202 -18.65 -11.69 8.63
CA ILE A 202 -18.49 -12.26 7.30
C ILE A 202 -19.33 -13.53 7.22
N GLN A 203 -20.25 -13.57 6.26
CA GLN A 203 -21.03 -14.76 5.93
C GLN A 203 -20.71 -15.16 4.50
N TYR A 204 -20.35 -16.42 4.27
CA TYR A 204 -19.94 -16.88 2.94
C TYR A 204 -20.41 -18.29 2.67
N THR A 205 -20.56 -18.63 1.39
CA THR A 205 -20.83 -20.01 0.95
C THR A 205 -19.63 -20.91 1.27
N GLU A 206 -19.85 -22.06 1.91
CA GLU A 206 -18.77 -22.98 2.30
C GLU A 206 -17.91 -23.47 1.12
N SER A 207 -18.44 -23.43 -0.11
CA SER A 207 -17.72 -23.82 -1.33
C SER A 207 -16.74 -22.77 -1.86
N VAL A 208 -16.66 -21.58 -1.24
CA VAL A 208 -15.67 -20.56 -1.61
C VAL A 208 -14.27 -21.08 -1.36
N GLU A 209 -13.46 -21.07 -2.42
CA GLU A 209 -12.09 -21.56 -2.38
C GLU A 209 -11.11 -20.41 -2.17
N LEU A 210 -9.91 -20.76 -1.71
CA LEU A 210 -8.79 -19.84 -1.56
C LEU A 210 -7.71 -20.19 -2.57
N VAL A 211 -7.21 -19.20 -3.31
CA VAL A 211 -6.14 -19.35 -4.30
C VAL A 211 -5.11 -18.25 -4.09
N TYR A 212 -3.81 -18.58 -4.06
CA TYR A 212 -2.78 -17.55 -3.98
C TYR A 212 -2.93 -16.53 -5.12
N GLY A 213 -3.10 -15.27 -4.77
CA GLY A 213 -3.31 -14.19 -5.74
C GLY A 213 -2.06 -13.34 -5.90
N VAL A 214 -2.13 -12.08 -5.49
CA VAL A 214 -1.07 -11.09 -5.64
C VAL A 214 -0.04 -11.21 -4.51
N ASN A 215 -0.48 -11.37 -3.27
CA ASN A 215 0.40 -11.42 -2.10
C ASN A 215 -0.04 -12.43 -1.01
N GLY A 216 -1.34 -12.69 -0.90
CA GLY A 216 -1.93 -13.66 0.01
C GLY A 216 -2.92 -14.58 -0.69
N GLU A 217 -3.80 -15.19 0.09
CA GLU A 217 -4.90 -16.01 -0.43
C GLU A 217 -6.05 -15.12 -0.90
N SER A 218 -6.38 -15.23 -2.19
CA SER A 218 -7.54 -14.61 -2.81
C SER A 218 -8.77 -15.51 -2.69
N LEU A 219 -9.94 -14.91 -2.52
CA LEU A 219 -11.23 -15.57 -2.63
C LEU A 219 -11.46 -15.95 -4.10
N TYR A 220 -11.70 -17.23 -4.38
CA TYR A 220 -12.12 -17.72 -5.68
C TYR A 220 -13.61 -18.06 -5.65
N LEU A 221 -14.42 -17.22 -6.29
CA LEU A 221 -15.85 -17.48 -6.49
C LEU A 221 -16.00 -18.03 -7.91
N LYS A 222 -16.29 -19.32 -8.02
CA LYS A 222 -16.43 -20.07 -9.27
C LYS A 222 -17.88 -20.27 -9.70
N SER A 223 -18.81 -20.36 -8.74
CA SER A 223 -20.19 -20.75 -8.99
C SER A 223 -21.13 -19.52 -8.94
N PRO A 224 -22.15 -19.44 -9.82
CA PRO A 224 -23.21 -18.41 -9.80
C PRO A 224 -23.87 -18.11 -8.44
N ASN A 225 -23.89 -19.13 -7.57
CA ASN A 225 -24.57 -19.11 -6.28
C ASN A 225 -23.61 -18.78 -5.13
N GLU A 226 -22.31 -18.68 -5.38
CA GLU A 226 -21.33 -18.32 -4.37
C GLU A 226 -21.39 -16.82 -4.10
N THR A 227 -21.53 -16.51 -2.82
CA THR A 227 -21.67 -15.14 -2.32
C THR A 227 -20.89 -14.99 -1.02
N VAL A 228 -20.37 -13.79 -0.81
CA VAL A 228 -19.73 -13.37 0.44
C VAL A 228 -20.40 -12.06 0.85
N GLU A 229 -20.96 -12.04 2.05
CA GLU A 229 -21.65 -10.89 2.64
C GLU A 229 -20.87 -10.37 3.83
N PHE A 230 -20.59 -9.06 3.80
CA PHE A 230 -19.86 -8.35 4.84
C PHE A 230 -20.83 -7.41 5.55
N SER A 231 -21.05 -7.62 6.86
CA SER A 231 -22.02 -6.86 7.65
C SER A 231 -21.33 -5.96 8.66
N ASN A 232 -21.47 -4.64 8.51
CA ASN A 232 -20.96 -3.63 9.45
C ASN A 232 -21.91 -2.42 9.45
N ASN A 233 -22.21 -1.87 10.62
CA ASN A 233 -23.07 -0.69 10.74
C ASN A 233 -22.55 0.52 9.95
N PHE A 234 -21.25 0.65 9.73
CA PHE A 234 -20.68 1.69 8.87
C PHE A 234 -21.16 1.59 7.42
N PHE A 235 -21.38 0.37 6.91
CA PHE A 235 -21.72 0.13 5.51
C PHE A 235 -23.10 0.65 5.09
N THR A 236 -23.97 1.01 6.05
CA THR A 236 -25.23 1.69 5.73
C THR A 236 -25.01 3.00 4.98
N ASN A 237 -23.82 3.61 5.12
CA ASN A 237 -23.53 4.97 4.65
C ASN A 237 -24.60 5.97 5.17
N GLY A 238 -24.81 7.04 4.41
CA GLY A 238 -25.77 8.09 4.71
C GLY A 238 -25.56 9.29 3.79
N LEU A 239 -25.72 10.49 4.36
CA LEU A 239 -25.53 11.74 3.62
C LEU A 239 -24.10 12.27 3.68
N THR A 240 -23.41 12.08 4.81
CA THR A 240 -22.21 12.89 5.14
C THR A 240 -20.93 12.08 5.27
N ASN A 241 -21.01 10.75 5.30
CA ASN A 241 -19.83 9.92 5.55
C ASN A 241 -18.95 9.83 4.30
N ASN A 242 -17.65 10.02 4.48
CA ASN A 242 -16.66 9.66 3.48
C ASN A 242 -16.43 8.15 3.52
N PHE A 243 -16.08 7.54 2.39
CA PHE A 243 -15.61 6.17 2.39
C PHE A 243 -14.72 5.86 1.19
N THR A 244 -13.89 4.82 1.33
CA THR A 244 -13.15 4.24 0.21
C THR A 244 -13.38 2.73 0.19
N ILE A 245 -13.52 2.16 -1.00
CA ILE A 245 -13.48 0.72 -1.23
C ILE A 245 -12.26 0.42 -2.07
N CYS A 246 -11.43 -0.52 -1.64
CA CYS A 246 -10.32 -1.01 -2.45
C CYS A 246 -10.18 -2.53 -2.37
N PHE A 247 -9.80 -3.14 -3.49
CA PHE A 247 -9.58 -4.58 -3.59
C PHE A 247 -8.79 -4.91 -4.86
N TRP A 248 -8.12 -6.05 -4.84
CA TRP A 248 -7.58 -6.68 -6.04
C TRP A 248 -8.66 -7.54 -6.69
N LEU A 249 -8.73 -7.49 -8.02
CA LEU A 249 -9.67 -8.28 -8.82
C LEU A 249 -8.95 -8.89 -10.00
N ARG A 250 -9.23 -10.17 -10.26
CA ARG A 250 -8.94 -10.83 -11.53
C ARG A 250 -10.19 -11.53 -12.03
N PHE A 251 -10.56 -11.24 -13.27
CA PHE A 251 -11.78 -11.74 -13.90
C PHE A 251 -11.46 -12.78 -14.98
N THR A 252 -12.06 -13.97 -14.88
CA THR A 252 -11.94 -15.04 -15.89
C THR A 252 -13.24 -15.32 -16.63
N GLY A 253 -14.27 -14.51 -16.40
CA GLY A 253 -15.53 -14.57 -17.10
C GLY A 253 -15.45 -14.19 -18.58
N LYS A 254 -16.57 -14.33 -19.28
CA LYS A 254 -16.69 -14.08 -20.73
C LYS A 254 -17.98 -13.36 -21.13
N ASP A 255 -18.83 -13.06 -20.16
CA ASP A 255 -20.13 -12.44 -20.41
C ASP A 255 -19.95 -10.92 -20.51
N ASP A 256 -20.55 -10.33 -21.55
CA ASP A 256 -20.53 -8.89 -21.80
C ASP A 256 -21.76 -8.21 -21.14
N ASP A 257 -22.72 -8.99 -20.64
CA ASP A 257 -23.93 -8.47 -19.99
C ASP A 257 -23.63 -7.78 -18.64
N LYS A 258 -24.43 -6.74 -18.33
CA LYS A 258 -24.33 -6.01 -17.06
C LYS A 258 -24.63 -6.95 -15.88
N THR A 259 -23.59 -7.31 -15.12
CA THR A 259 -23.70 -8.24 -13.98
C THR A 259 -23.14 -7.62 -12.71
N ARG A 260 -23.88 -7.72 -11.60
CA ARG A 260 -23.44 -7.22 -10.29
C ARG A 260 -22.19 -7.98 -9.84
N LEU A 261 -21.17 -7.24 -9.39
CA LEU A 261 -19.96 -7.77 -8.75
C LEU A 261 -20.03 -7.58 -7.22
N ILE A 262 -20.00 -6.32 -6.77
CA ILE A 262 -19.98 -6.00 -5.34
C ILE A 262 -20.76 -4.72 -5.11
N GLY A 263 -21.52 -4.65 -4.03
CA GLY A 263 -22.18 -3.41 -3.67
C GLY A 263 -23.14 -3.53 -2.51
N ASN A 264 -23.68 -2.37 -2.16
CA ASN A 264 -24.65 -2.18 -1.11
C ASN A 264 -25.77 -1.27 -1.64
N LYS A 265 -26.65 -1.86 -2.45
CA LYS A 265 -27.80 -1.17 -3.03
C LYS A 265 -29.09 -1.84 -2.57
N VAL A 266 -29.95 -1.08 -1.92
CA VAL A 266 -31.27 -1.52 -1.44
C VAL A 266 -32.30 -0.46 -1.75
N ASN A 267 -33.47 -0.87 -2.24
CA ASN A 267 -34.55 0.04 -2.67
C ASN A 267 -34.06 1.14 -3.65
N ASN A 268 -33.14 0.77 -4.55
CA ASN A 268 -32.52 1.66 -5.54
C ASN A 268 -31.74 2.86 -4.96
N CYS A 269 -31.19 2.71 -3.74
CA CYS A 269 -30.32 3.68 -3.08
C CYS A 269 -29.01 2.98 -2.66
N GLY A 270 -27.88 3.69 -2.70
CA GLY A 270 -26.56 3.17 -2.36
C GLY A 270 -25.63 3.10 -3.58
N TRP A 271 -24.77 2.09 -3.62
CA TRP A 271 -23.78 1.95 -4.70
C TRP A 271 -23.56 0.48 -5.09
N GLU A 272 -23.22 0.25 -6.35
CA GLU A 272 -22.88 -1.07 -6.90
C GLU A 272 -21.76 -0.95 -7.94
N ILE A 273 -20.85 -1.93 -7.96
CA ILE A 273 -19.92 -2.17 -9.05
C ILE A 273 -20.47 -3.32 -9.89
N TYR A 274 -20.54 -3.10 -11.20
CA TYR A 274 -20.97 -4.09 -12.19
C TYR A 274 -19.81 -4.44 -13.12
N PHE A 275 -19.81 -5.65 -13.67
CA PHE A 275 -19.18 -5.93 -14.96
C PHE A 275 -20.11 -5.46 -16.07
N GLU A 276 -19.58 -4.81 -17.10
CA GLU A 276 -20.31 -4.42 -18.31
C GLU A 276 -19.30 -4.28 -19.46
N ASP A 277 -19.64 -4.79 -20.64
CA ASP A 277 -18.77 -4.81 -21.81
C ASP A 277 -17.37 -5.38 -21.48
N ASN A 278 -16.29 -4.62 -21.76
CA ASN A 278 -14.91 -5.01 -21.46
C ASN A 278 -14.36 -4.48 -20.12
N GLY A 279 -15.23 -3.94 -19.26
CA GLY A 279 -14.84 -3.13 -18.11
C GLY A 279 -15.68 -3.33 -16.86
N LEU A 280 -15.64 -2.31 -16.00
CA LEU A 280 -16.48 -2.20 -14.82
C LEU A 280 -17.33 -0.93 -14.91
N VAL A 281 -18.48 -0.93 -14.25
CA VAL A 281 -19.25 0.29 -14.00
C VAL A 281 -19.38 0.48 -12.51
N PHE A 282 -18.94 1.63 -12.01
CA PHE A 282 -19.32 2.09 -10.68
C PHE A 282 -20.58 2.94 -10.79
N GLU A 283 -21.61 2.57 -10.04
CA GLU A 283 -22.87 3.28 -9.95
C GLU A 283 -23.12 3.71 -8.51
N ILE A 284 -23.50 4.97 -8.33
CA ILE A 284 -23.94 5.53 -7.04
C ILE A 284 -25.25 6.28 -7.26
N ILE A 285 -26.24 6.00 -6.42
CA ILE A 285 -27.59 6.55 -6.53
C ILE A 285 -28.14 6.94 -5.16
N ASP A 286 -28.73 8.13 -5.09
CA ASP A 286 -29.34 8.65 -3.86
C ASP A 286 -30.83 8.30 -3.75
N SER A 287 -31.41 8.58 -2.59
CA SER A 287 -32.83 8.34 -2.28
C SER A 287 -33.82 9.14 -3.15
N ASN A 288 -33.34 10.15 -3.90
CA ASN A 288 -34.15 10.96 -4.81
C ASN A 288 -34.04 10.49 -6.27
N GLY A 289 -33.17 9.52 -6.55
CA GLY A 289 -32.90 9.03 -7.90
C GLY A 289 -31.82 9.80 -8.65
N ASN A 290 -31.08 10.71 -8.00
CA ASN A 290 -29.89 11.30 -8.60
C ASN A 290 -28.82 10.21 -8.68
N GLN A 291 -28.19 10.07 -9.84
CA GLN A 291 -27.27 8.98 -10.12
C GLN A 291 -26.02 9.49 -10.82
N GLU A 292 -24.87 8.94 -10.41
CA GLU A 292 -23.64 8.98 -11.18
C GLU A 292 -23.24 7.56 -11.57
N SER A 293 -22.84 7.39 -12.83
CA SER A 293 -22.42 6.10 -13.38
C SER A 293 -21.16 6.30 -14.21
N VAL A 294 -20.09 5.60 -13.82
CA VAL A 294 -18.76 5.76 -14.41
C VAL A 294 -18.31 4.43 -14.98
N TYR A 295 -18.13 4.39 -16.30
CA TYR A 295 -17.57 3.24 -17.02
C TYR A 295 -16.04 3.23 -16.96
N LEU A 296 -15.48 2.07 -16.64
CA LEU A 296 -14.05 1.82 -16.40
C LEU A 296 -13.56 0.74 -17.38
N SER A 297 -13.08 1.17 -18.54
CA SER A 297 -12.70 0.28 -19.64
C SER A 297 -11.53 -0.67 -19.33
N ASN A 298 -11.48 -1.80 -20.03
CA ASN A 298 -10.32 -2.72 -20.13
C ASN A 298 -9.89 -3.37 -18.81
N VAL A 299 -10.85 -3.80 -17.99
CA VAL A 299 -10.61 -4.55 -16.73
C VAL A 299 -10.92 -6.05 -16.91
N ILE A 300 -11.66 -6.42 -17.95
CA ILE A 300 -12.04 -7.80 -18.29
C ILE A 300 -11.02 -8.41 -19.27
N ASN A 301 -9.82 -8.74 -18.79
CA ASN A 301 -8.79 -9.40 -19.61
C ASN A 301 -7.92 -10.41 -18.86
N ASN A 302 -8.44 -10.97 -17.75
CA ASN A 302 -7.75 -11.98 -16.94
C ASN A 302 -6.43 -11.53 -16.29
N ASN A 303 -6.16 -10.23 -16.26
CA ASN A 303 -5.08 -9.65 -15.47
C ASN A 303 -5.58 -9.24 -14.08
N TRP A 304 -4.67 -9.17 -13.11
CA TRP A 304 -4.97 -8.54 -11.83
C TRP A 304 -5.01 -7.02 -11.97
N TYR A 305 -6.07 -6.44 -11.42
CA TYR A 305 -6.29 -5.01 -11.27
C TYR A 305 -6.51 -4.67 -9.81
N TYR A 306 -5.84 -3.62 -9.33
CA TYR A 306 -6.17 -3.01 -8.05
C TYR A 306 -7.20 -1.91 -8.29
N ILE A 307 -8.40 -2.06 -7.75
CA ILE A 307 -9.48 -1.07 -7.87
C ILE A 307 -9.54 -0.30 -6.56
N SER A 308 -9.59 1.04 -6.65
CA SER A 308 -9.85 1.91 -5.51
C SER A 308 -10.87 2.99 -5.88
N ILE A 309 -11.96 3.05 -5.12
CA ILE A 309 -13.06 3.98 -5.31
C ILE A 309 -13.18 4.81 -4.04
N SER A 310 -13.01 6.13 -4.15
CA SER A 310 -12.97 7.07 -3.04
C SER A 310 -14.09 8.09 -3.16
N VAL A 311 -14.96 8.15 -2.15
CA VAL A 311 -16.09 9.07 -2.07
C VAL A 311 -15.80 10.09 -0.97
N ASP A 312 -15.57 11.35 -1.36
CA ASP A 312 -15.29 12.49 -0.47
C ASP A 312 -16.52 13.42 -0.46
N ARG A 313 -17.34 13.33 0.60
CA ARG A 313 -18.51 14.19 0.86
C ARG A 313 -18.15 15.55 1.41
N LEU A 314 -16.90 15.77 1.86
CA LEU A 314 -16.43 17.10 2.27
C LEU A 314 -16.07 17.98 1.07
N LYS A 315 -15.69 17.36 -0.05
CA LYS A 315 -15.36 18.04 -1.30
C LYS A 315 -16.33 17.76 -2.45
N ASP A 316 -17.37 16.96 -2.18
CA ASP A 316 -18.30 16.45 -3.17
C ASP A 316 -17.61 15.88 -4.41
N GLN A 317 -16.63 15.00 -4.16
CA GLN A 317 -15.73 14.43 -5.17
C GLN A 317 -15.69 12.89 -5.11
N LEU A 318 -15.85 12.26 -6.28
CA LEU A 318 -15.61 10.84 -6.53
C LEU A 318 -14.29 10.67 -7.29
N LEU A 319 -13.36 9.90 -6.72
CA LEU A 319 -12.14 9.48 -7.40
C LEU A 319 -12.15 7.97 -7.62
N ILE A 320 -11.77 7.53 -8.81
CA ILE A 320 -11.63 6.10 -9.13
C ILE A 320 -10.23 5.85 -9.68
N PHE A 321 -9.56 4.87 -9.12
CA PHE A 321 -8.23 4.44 -9.51
C PHE A 321 -8.25 2.99 -9.97
N ILE A 322 -7.49 2.71 -11.03
CA ILE A 322 -7.20 1.37 -11.52
C ILE A 322 -5.68 1.22 -11.56
N ASN A 323 -5.16 0.25 -10.80
CA ASN A 323 -3.74 0.11 -10.48
C ASN A 323 -3.20 1.39 -9.82
N ASP A 324 -2.14 1.97 -10.40
CA ASP A 324 -1.44 3.17 -9.94
C ASP A 324 -2.00 4.48 -10.56
N LYS A 325 -3.06 4.40 -11.37
CA LYS A 325 -3.58 5.55 -12.15
C LYS A 325 -4.96 5.97 -11.69
N ASN A 326 -5.15 7.28 -11.56
CA ASN A 326 -6.48 7.89 -11.43
C ASN A 326 -7.17 7.88 -12.80
N VAL A 327 -8.28 7.18 -12.92
CA VAL A 327 -9.05 7.03 -14.18
C VAL A 327 -10.32 7.88 -14.21
N ALA A 328 -10.83 8.32 -13.05
CA ALA A 328 -11.99 9.19 -13.00
C ALA A 328 -11.93 10.16 -11.81
N ASN A 329 -12.35 11.41 -12.05
CA ASN A 329 -12.54 12.44 -11.04
C ASN A 329 -13.83 13.19 -11.38
N VAL A 330 -14.89 12.90 -10.64
CA VAL A 330 -16.26 13.34 -10.94
C VAL A 330 -16.83 14.08 -9.73
N SER A 331 -17.63 15.12 -9.97
CA SER A 331 -18.36 15.78 -8.89
C SER A 331 -19.61 14.96 -8.52
N ILE A 332 -19.86 14.84 -7.22
CA ILE A 332 -21.02 14.16 -6.65
C ILE A 332 -21.88 15.12 -5.82
N GLU A 333 -21.79 16.43 -6.06
CA GLU A 333 -22.56 17.46 -5.34
C GLU A 333 -24.08 17.23 -5.45
N GLN A 334 -24.52 16.71 -6.60
CA GLN A 334 -25.90 16.33 -6.89
C GLN A 334 -26.36 15.05 -6.17
N ILE A 335 -25.44 14.23 -5.65
CA ILE A 335 -25.76 12.97 -4.97
C ILE A 335 -25.96 13.26 -3.48
N LEU A 336 -27.18 13.09 -2.97
CA LEU A 336 -27.50 13.36 -1.57
C LEU A 336 -27.37 12.10 -0.70
N ASN A 337 -28.48 11.61 -0.15
CA ASN A 337 -28.50 10.52 0.81
C ASN A 337 -28.40 9.16 0.11
N ILE A 338 -27.30 8.44 0.35
CA ILE A 338 -27.04 7.11 -0.22
C ILE A 338 -27.28 5.98 0.79
N TYR A 339 -28.06 6.24 1.85
CA TYR A 339 -28.33 5.27 2.90
C TYR A 339 -28.88 3.95 2.36
N SER A 340 -28.31 2.85 2.81
CA SER A 340 -28.63 1.48 2.39
C SER A 340 -28.50 0.52 3.57
N THR A 341 -28.40 -0.80 3.35
CA THR A 341 -28.27 -1.77 4.45
C THR A 341 -26.86 -1.78 5.04
N ASN A 342 -26.70 -2.40 6.20
CA ASN A 342 -25.40 -2.64 6.81
C ASN A 342 -24.61 -3.77 6.12
N VAL A 343 -25.02 -4.26 4.94
CA VAL A 343 -24.44 -5.43 4.27
C VAL A 343 -23.91 -5.09 2.88
N ILE A 344 -22.60 -5.25 2.67
CA ILE A 344 -21.99 -5.26 1.34
C ILE A 344 -22.01 -6.71 0.85
N SER A 345 -22.60 -6.98 -0.30
CA SER A 345 -22.60 -8.32 -0.90
C SER A 345 -21.65 -8.36 -2.09
N LEU A 346 -20.66 -9.24 -2.02
CA LEU A 346 -19.83 -9.69 -3.13
C LEU A 346 -20.48 -10.93 -3.73
N VAL A 347 -20.89 -10.83 -4.98
CA VAL A 347 -21.56 -11.89 -5.72
C VAL A 347 -20.79 -12.21 -6.98
N ASN A 348 -20.92 -13.44 -7.45
CA ASN A 348 -20.49 -13.81 -8.77
C ASN A 348 -21.65 -14.50 -9.49
N LYS A 349 -22.45 -13.76 -10.26
CA LYS A 349 -23.63 -14.33 -10.91
C LYS A 349 -23.33 -15.22 -12.12
N ASN A 350 -22.26 -14.99 -12.87
CA ASN A 350 -21.98 -15.72 -14.13
C ASN A 350 -20.48 -15.91 -14.47
N ASN A 351 -19.57 -15.28 -13.73
CA ASN A 351 -18.20 -15.02 -14.15
C ASN A 351 -17.19 -15.32 -13.06
N SER A 352 -16.44 -16.42 -13.14
CA SER A 352 -15.39 -16.72 -12.18
C SER A 352 -14.48 -15.51 -11.89
N ILE A 353 -14.32 -15.19 -10.60
CA ILE A 353 -13.55 -14.05 -10.12
C ILE A 353 -12.62 -14.45 -8.99
N TYR A 354 -11.50 -13.74 -8.92
CA TYR A 354 -10.60 -13.74 -7.78
C TYR A 354 -10.64 -12.36 -7.12
N VAL A 355 -10.83 -12.33 -5.80
CA VAL A 355 -10.84 -11.09 -5.00
C VAL A 355 -9.88 -11.22 -3.84
N GLU A 356 -9.04 -10.22 -3.62
CA GLU A 356 -8.04 -10.22 -2.55
C GLU A 356 -7.97 -8.87 -1.85
N GLU A 357 -7.72 -8.90 -0.55
CA GLU A 357 -7.53 -7.72 0.32
C GLU A 357 -8.66 -6.69 0.23
N LEU A 358 -9.92 -7.16 0.13
CA LEU A 358 -11.07 -6.25 0.16
C LEU A 358 -11.03 -5.40 1.43
N SER A 359 -11.00 -4.09 1.23
CA SER A 359 -10.88 -3.10 2.29
C SER A 359 -11.93 -2.03 2.13
N VAL A 360 -12.52 -1.61 3.26
CA VAL A 360 -13.42 -0.45 3.34
C VAL A 360 -12.86 0.51 4.37
N LEU A 361 -12.65 1.76 3.97
CA LEU A 361 -12.13 2.83 4.82
C LEU A 361 -13.22 3.86 5.12
N ASP A 362 -13.16 4.50 6.28
CA ASP A 362 -14.02 5.63 6.67
C ASP A 362 -13.50 7.01 6.26
N LYS A 363 -12.52 7.04 5.36
CA LYS A 363 -11.91 8.25 4.83
C LYS A 363 -11.77 8.18 3.31
N PRO A 364 -11.67 9.32 2.61
CA PRO A 364 -11.25 9.33 1.22
C PRO A 364 -9.74 9.08 1.11
N VAL A 365 -9.30 8.52 -0.02
CA VAL A 365 -7.88 8.29 -0.34
C VAL A 365 -7.35 9.28 -1.37
N ALA A 366 -6.06 9.58 -1.26
CA ALA A 366 -5.30 10.39 -2.22
C ALA A 366 -4.42 9.49 -3.12
N SER A 367 -4.01 10.00 -4.28
CA SER A 367 -3.17 9.25 -5.24
C SER A 367 -1.88 8.70 -4.64
N GLU A 368 -1.25 9.43 -3.71
CA GLU A 368 -0.03 8.97 -3.02
C GLU A 368 -0.28 7.70 -2.19
N GLU A 369 -1.41 7.66 -1.48
CA GLU A 369 -1.80 6.49 -0.68
C GLU A 369 -2.15 5.30 -1.57
N VAL A 370 -2.83 5.53 -2.70
CA VAL A 370 -3.10 4.48 -3.69
C VAL A 370 -1.80 3.91 -4.26
N ILE A 371 -0.86 4.75 -4.67
CA ILE A 371 0.47 4.33 -5.16
C ILE A 371 1.22 3.53 -4.10
N ARG A 372 1.23 4.02 -2.84
CA ARG A 372 1.87 3.33 -1.73
C ARG A 372 1.27 1.95 -1.49
N ASN A 373 -0.06 1.86 -1.41
CA ASN A 373 -0.77 0.60 -1.16
C ASN A 373 -0.58 -0.39 -2.33
N TYR A 374 -0.66 0.10 -3.57
CA TYR A 374 -0.44 -0.70 -4.77
C TYR A 374 0.95 -1.36 -4.78
N PHE A 375 2.00 -0.56 -4.62
CA PHE A 375 3.37 -1.08 -4.64
C PHE A 375 3.75 -1.83 -3.36
N SER A 376 3.20 -1.49 -2.19
CA SER A 376 3.45 -2.24 -0.96
C SER A 376 2.91 -3.66 -1.02
N TYR A 377 1.77 -3.86 -1.66
CA TYR A 377 1.19 -5.20 -1.80
C TYR A 377 1.89 -6.02 -2.89
N LEU A 378 2.42 -5.35 -3.93
CA LEU A 378 3.17 -6.01 -5.01
C LEU A 378 4.60 -6.39 -4.62
N ASP A 379 5.27 -5.63 -3.76
CA ASP A 379 6.68 -5.89 -3.42
C ASP A 379 6.85 -6.97 -2.35
N ASN A 380 6.75 -8.23 -2.78
CA ASN A 380 6.79 -9.40 -1.91
C ASN A 380 7.86 -10.42 -2.33
N SER A 381 8.95 -9.94 -2.93
CA SER A 381 10.05 -10.72 -3.51
C SER A 381 9.73 -11.57 -4.75
N TYR A 382 8.46 -11.85 -5.07
CA TYR A 382 8.11 -12.64 -6.24
C TYR A 382 8.23 -11.85 -7.55
N ILE A 383 8.49 -12.57 -8.64
CA ILE A 383 8.38 -12.06 -10.01
C ILE A 383 7.02 -12.48 -10.58
N ARG A 384 6.48 -11.69 -11.50
CA ARG A 384 5.14 -11.89 -12.07
C ARG A 384 5.16 -12.00 -13.59
N ASP A 385 4.09 -12.61 -14.11
CA ASP A 385 3.78 -12.61 -15.55
C ASP A 385 3.03 -11.33 -15.98
N SER A 386 2.69 -11.24 -17.26
CA SER A 386 1.94 -10.10 -17.84
C SER A 386 0.57 -9.87 -17.20
N SER A 387 -0.01 -10.91 -16.59
CA SER A 387 -1.29 -10.82 -15.87
C SER A 387 -1.11 -10.43 -14.41
N LYS A 388 0.10 -10.08 -14.00
CA LYS A 388 0.53 -9.85 -12.61
C LYS A 388 0.28 -11.05 -11.69
N SER A 389 0.14 -12.25 -12.26
CA SER A 389 0.12 -13.50 -11.49
C SER A 389 1.55 -13.90 -11.16
N LEU A 390 1.75 -14.70 -10.10
CA LEU A 390 3.08 -15.19 -9.77
C LEU A 390 3.68 -15.98 -10.93
N LEU A 391 4.95 -15.70 -11.22
CA LEU A 391 5.71 -16.39 -12.23
C LEU A 391 6.19 -17.75 -11.68
N GLU A 392 5.83 -18.81 -12.38
CA GLU A 392 6.16 -20.19 -12.02
C GLU A 392 7.35 -20.72 -12.81
N TYR A 393 8.25 -21.46 -12.14
CA TYR A 393 9.24 -22.29 -12.82
C TYR A 393 8.54 -23.40 -13.62
N ASN A 394 9.19 -23.88 -14.67
CA ASN A 394 8.75 -24.98 -15.54
C ASN A 394 7.44 -24.74 -16.32
N LYS A 395 6.85 -23.54 -16.25
CA LYS A 395 5.71 -23.13 -17.07
C LYS A 395 6.17 -22.49 -18.39
N ASN A 396 5.40 -22.71 -19.46
CA ASN A 396 5.69 -22.14 -20.77
C ASN A 396 5.09 -20.74 -20.89
N TYR A 397 5.90 -19.79 -21.35
CA TYR A 397 5.52 -18.40 -21.61
C TYR A 397 6.03 -17.98 -22.99
N GLN A 398 5.46 -16.91 -23.53
CA GLN A 398 6.04 -16.14 -24.61
C GLN A 398 6.76 -14.92 -24.03
N LEU A 399 7.90 -14.56 -24.60
CA LEU A 399 8.73 -13.45 -24.14
C LEU A 399 8.57 -12.24 -25.06
N TYR A 400 8.24 -11.11 -24.45
CA TYR A 400 8.06 -9.81 -25.09
C TYR A 400 9.03 -8.80 -24.49
N ASN A 401 9.43 -7.81 -25.28
CA ASN A 401 10.20 -6.67 -24.77
C ASN A 401 9.26 -5.50 -24.50
N TYR A 402 9.48 -4.75 -23.42
CA TYR A 402 8.63 -3.61 -23.06
C TYR A 402 8.55 -2.53 -24.16
N VAL A 403 9.58 -2.40 -25.00
CA VAL A 403 9.59 -1.46 -26.14
C VAL A 403 8.65 -1.91 -27.28
N PHE A 404 8.47 -3.23 -27.44
CA PHE A 404 7.64 -3.83 -28.49
C PHE A 404 6.68 -4.86 -27.85
N PRO A 405 5.65 -4.40 -27.13
CA PRO A 405 4.81 -5.26 -26.28
C PRO A 405 3.93 -6.24 -27.07
N GLU A 406 3.68 -5.99 -28.35
CA GLU A 406 2.83 -6.84 -29.21
C GLU A 406 3.64 -7.80 -30.09
N THR A 407 4.98 -7.73 -30.07
CA THR A 407 5.84 -8.56 -30.92
C THR A 407 6.62 -9.55 -30.08
N SER A 408 6.23 -10.83 -30.15
CA SER A 408 6.93 -11.92 -29.45
C SER A 408 8.30 -12.19 -30.06
N LEU A 409 9.26 -12.63 -29.24
CA LEU A 409 10.53 -13.16 -29.73
C LEU A 409 10.36 -14.46 -30.55
N TYR A 410 11.22 -14.63 -31.55
CA TYR A 410 11.34 -15.86 -32.32
C TYR A 410 12.81 -16.25 -32.56
N GLU A 411 12.98 -17.49 -33.02
CA GLU A 411 14.25 -18.08 -33.36
C GLU A 411 14.67 -17.74 -34.80
N VAL A 412 15.94 -17.34 -34.98
CA VAL A 412 16.54 -17.05 -36.28
C VAL A 412 17.84 -17.81 -36.42
N ASN A 413 17.96 -18.61 -37.48
CA ASN A 413 19.22 -19.24 -37.84
C ASN A 413 20.06 -18.28 -38.69
N ASP A 414 21.24 -17.93 -38.19
CA ASP A 414 22.24 -17.12 -38.89
C ASP A 414 23.64 -17.68 -38.61
N ASN A 415 24.50 -17.76 -39.63
CA ASN A 415 25.86 -18.29 -39.52
C ASN A 415 26.01 -19.63 -38.77
N ASN A 416 25.14 -20.61 -39.09
CA ASN A 416 25.08 -21.94 -38.44
C ASN A 416 24.80 -21.92 -36.92
N LYS A 417 24.40 -20.79 -36.36
CA LYS A 417 23.96 -20.63 -34.97
C LYS A 417 22.49 -20.21 -34.96
N SER A 418 21.81 -20.54 -33.87
CA SER A 418 20.42 -20.17 -33.62
C SER A 418 20.37 -19.02 -32.61
N TYR A 419 19.75 -17.91 -32.99
CA TYR A 419 19.68 -16.68 -32.21
C TYR A 419 18.22 -16.28 -31.92
N LEU A 420 18.03 -15.36 -30.98
CA LEU A 420 16.72 -14.79 -30.67
C LEU A 420 16.58 -13.35 -31.17
N SER A 421 15.44 -13.04 -31.79
CA SER A 421 15.15 -11.73 -32.36
C SER A 421 13.64 -11.41 -32.36
N LEU A 422 13.29 -10.14 -32.58
CA LEU A 422 11.97 -9.70 -33.04
C LEU A 422 12.04 -9.19 -34.50
N LYS A 423 10.87 -9.14 -35.14
CA LYS A 423 10.73 -8.84 -36.57
C LYS A 423 9.99 -7.54 -36.67
N ASN A 424 10.51 -6.64 -37.49
CA ASN A 424 9.88 -5.36 -37.76
C ASN A 424 9.04 -5.36 -39.05
N THR A 425 8.93 -6.51 -39.74
CA THR A 425 8.26 -6.62 -41.05
C THR A 425 7.07 -7.56 -40.95
N ASP A 426 5.85 -7.00 -41.08
CA ASP A 426 4.59 -7.74 -41.10
C ASP A 426 4.53 -8.70 -42.30
N GLY A 427 4.07 -9.95 -42.09
CA GLY A 427 3.69 -10.86 -43.19
C GLY A 427 4.51 -12.15 -43.40
N ILE A 428 5.41 -12.52 -42.49
CA ILE A 428 6.05 -13.86 -42.51
C ILE A 428 5.70 -14.59 -41.21
N ASN A 429 4.91 -15.66 -41.31
CA ASN A 429 4.49 -16.51 -40.19
C ASN A 429 5.69 -17.30 -39.61
N ILE A 430 6.52 -16.64 -38.80
CA ILE A 430 7.49 -17.33 -37.94
C ILE A 430 6.80 -17.60 -36.59
N PRO A 431 6.74 -18.86 -36.13
CA PRO A 431 6.09 -19.19 -34.87
C PRO A 431 6.80 -18.52 -33.68
N SER A 432 6.01 -18.01 -32.73
CA SER A 432 6.53 -17.49 -31.46
C SER A 432 7.24 -18.61 -30.69
N VAL A 433 8.35 -18.24 -30.04
CA VAL A 433 9.10 -19.15 -29.19
C VAL A 433 8.44 -19.29 -27.81
N LYS A 434 8.45 -20.52 -27.26
CA LYS A 434 7.99 -20.83 -25.91
C LYS A 434 9.17 -20.94 -24.95
N PHE A 435 9.20 -20.05 -23.97
CA PHE A 435 10.21 -19.94 -22.91
C PHE A 435 9.75 -20.66 -21.66
N LYS A 436 10.69 -21.29 -20.96
CA LYS A 436 10.52 -21.98 -19.69
C LYS A 436 11.68 -21.63 -18.78
N LEU A 437 11.40 -21.17 -17.57
CA LEU A 437 12.43 -20.91 -16.55
C LEU A 437 12.66 -22.19 -15.75
N ILE A 438 13.91 -22.54 -15.49
CA ILE A 438 14.31 -23.74 -14.74
C ILE A 438 15.20 -23.32 -13.58
N ASN A 439 14.89 -23.77 -12.37
CA ASN A 439 15.75 -23.57 -11.19
C ASN A 439 16.72 -24.76 -11.02
N ILE A 440 17.81 -24.53 -10.28
CA ILE A 440 18.75 -25.59 -9.87
C ILE A 440 18.13 -26.46 -8.77
N ASP A 441 17.31 -25.87 -7.90
CA ASP A 441 16.51 -26.57 -6.90
C ASP A 441 15.20 -27.07 -7.51
N GLU A 442 15.06 -28.40 -7.60
CA GLU A 442 13.88 -29.06 -8.16
C GLU A 442 12.60 -28.85 -7.33
N SER A 443 12.73 -28.47 -6.06
CA SER A 443 11.59 -28.24 -5.17
C SER A 443 10.98 -26.83 -5.32
N LYS A 444 11.68 -25.91 -6.00
CA LYS A 444 11.28 -24.51 -6.10
C LYS A 444 10.20 -24.30 -7.17
N GLY A 445 8.99 -23.93 -6.73
CA GLY A 445 7.83 -23.71 -7.63
C GLY A 445 7.74 -22.32 -8.25
N TYR A 446 8.00 -21.25 -7.47
CA TYR A 446 7.81 -19.86 -7.89
C TYR A 446 9.14 -19.11 -8.03
N VAL A 447 9.18 -18.17 -8.98
CA VAL A 447 10.35 -17.34 -9.28
C VAL A 447 10.40 -16.12 -8.35
N GLN A 448 11.56 -15.86 -7.75
CA GLN A 448 11.80 -14.74 -6.85
C GLN A 448 12.93 -13.82 -7.36
N LYS A 449 12.94 -12.58 -6.87
CA LYS A 449 14.02 -11.61 -7.09
C LYS A 449 15.35 -12.21 -6.63
N TRP A 450 16.38 -12.03 -7.45
CA TRP A 450 17.74 -12.54 -7.24
C TRP A 450 17.91 -14.06 -7.37
N ASP A 451 16.90 -14.77 -7.87
CA ASP A 451 17.08 -16.17 -8.21
C ASP A 451 18.02 -16.36 -9.39
N GLU A 452 18.80 -17.44 -9.34
CA GLU A 452 19.51 -17.96 -10.50
C GLU A 452 18.61 -18.95 -11.25
N CYS A 453 18.51 -18.77 -12.57
CA CYS A 453 17.73 -19.65 -13.42
C CYS A 453 18.48 -20.02 -14.71
N ILE A 454 18.08 -21.15 -15.29
CA ILE A 454 18.42 -21.53 -16.65
C ILE A 454 17.16 -21.29 -17.49
N ILE A 455 17.31 -20.59 -18.61
CA ILE A 455 16.18 -20.36 -19.52
C ILE A 455 16.23 -21.40 -20.64
N CYS A 456 15.14 -22.11 -20.81
CA CYS A 456 14.91 -23.12 -21.83
C CYS A 456 13.88 -22.62 -22.86
N VAL A 457 14.07 -22.99 -24.11
CA VAL A 457 13.19 -22.74 -25.24
C VAL A 457 12.76 -24.07 -25.83
N SER A 458 11.46 -24.24 -26.04
CA SER A 458 10.88 -25.45 -26.65
C SER A 458 10.46 -25.19 -28.10
N ASP A 459 11.24 -25.67 -29.07
CA ASP A 459 10.91 -25.73 -30.50
C ASP A 459 11.22 -27.13 -31.06
N GLY A 460 10.46 -28.13 -30.58
CA GLY A 460 10.66 -29.55 -30.86
C GLY A 460 11.62 -30.25 -29.88
N THR A 461 12.86 -29.78 -29.77
CA THR A 461 13.82 -30.20 -28.72
C THR A 461 14.07 -29.07 -27.73
N GLU A 462 14.39 -29.41 -26.48
CA GLU A 462 14.77 -28.39 -25.49
C GLU A 462 16.12 -27.77 -25.88
N LYS A 463 16.10 -26.45 -26.11
CA LYS A 463 17.28 -25.64 -26.33
C LYS A 463 17.47 -24.71 -25.14
N TYR A 464 18.71 -24.46 -24.77
CA TYR A 464 19.07 -23.65 -23.61
C TYR A 464 19.76 -22.37 -24.06
N LEU A 465 19.62 -21.34 -23.23
CA LEU A 465 20.16 -20.02 -23.52
C LEU A 465 21.64 -19.92 -23.14
N ASP A 466 22.45 -19.48 -24.10
CA ASP A 466 23.87 -19.18 -23.95
C ASP A 466 24.18 -17.76 -24.49
N ILE A 467 25.26 -17.16 -24.00
CA ILE A 467 25.73 -15.84 -24.43
C ILE A 467 26.94 -16.06 -25.34
N SER A 468 26.80 -15.71 -26.62
CA SER A 468 27.85 -15.90 -27.60
C SER A 468 29.09 -15.07 -27.24
N PRO A 469 30.28 -15.67 -27.10
CA PRO A 469 31.49 -14.97 -26.66
C PRO A 469 32.02 -13.96 -27.70
N GLU A 470 31.61 -14.10 -28.96
CA GLU A 470 32.10 -13.28 -30.08
C GLU A 470 31.42 -11.91 -30.14
N ASN A 471 30.13 -11.84 -29.80
CA ASN A 471 29.30 -10.64 -30.06
C ASN A 471 28.29 -10.34 -28.94
N ASN A 472 28.32 -11.08 -27.83
CA ASN A 472 27.38 -11.02 -26.71
C ASN A 472 25.90 -11.18 -27.10
N ARG A 473 25.61 -11.75 -28.29
CA ARG A 473 24.26 -12.10 -28.70
C ARG A 473 23.82 -13.37 -27.99
N ILE A 474 22.54 -13.40 -27.65
CA ILE A 474 21.92 -14.56 -27.01
C ILE A 474 21.61 -15.61 -28.07
N GLN A 475 22.13 -16.82 -27.85
CA GLN A 475 22.01 -17.97 -28.76
C GLN A 475 21.37 -19.17 -28.06
N LEU A 476 20.78 -20.07 -28.86
CA LEU A 476 20.17 -21.31 -28.40
C LEU A 476 21.12 -22.50 -28.65
N VAL A 477 21.40 -23.28 -27.60
CA VAL A 477 22.28 -24.46 -27.63
C VAL A 477 21.53 -25.71 -27.15
N SER A 478 21.91 -26.89 -27.63
CA SER A 478 21.24 -28.15 -27.27
C SER A 478 21.70 -28.75 -25.93
N SER A 479 22.90 -28.39 -25.45
CA SER A 479 23.44 -28.92 -24.19
C SER A 479 23.11 -28.02 -23.01
N LYS A 480 22.50 -28.59 -21.96
CA LYS A 480 22.21 -27.91 -20.69
C LYS A 480 23.48 -27.44 -19.99
N ASP A 481 24.60 -28.15 -20.15
CA ASP A 481 25.88 -27.80 -19.51
C ASP A 481 26.48 -26.49 -20.04
N ASN A 482 26.13 -26.10 -21.26
CA ASN A 482 26.54 -24.83 -21.86
C ASN A 482 25.61 -23.67 -21.48
N ALA A 483 24.47 -23.96 -20.85
CA ALA A 483 23.48 -22.95 -20.51
C ALA A 483 24.02 -21.97 -19.45
N LYS A 484 23.70 -20.70 -19.62
CA LYS A 484 24.09 -19.68 -18.65
C LYS A 484 23.09 -19.65 -17.49
N LYS A 485 23.64 -19.59 -16.28
CA LYS A 485 22.89 -19.26 -15.07
C LYS A 485 22.64 -17.76 -15.05
N ILE A 486 21.40 -17.38 -15.23
CA ILE A 486 20.94 -16.00 -15.38
C ILE A 486 20.29 -15.59 -14.08
N THR A 487 20.70 -14.45 -13.54
CA THR A 487 20.05 -13.85 -12.37
C THR A 487 18.83 -13.06 -12.83
N VAL A 488 17.67 -13.38 -12.26
CA VAL A 488 16.42 -12.67 -12.52
C VAL A 488 16.14 -11.60 -11.46
N ASN A 489 15.58 -10.48 -11.90
CA ASN A 489 15.12 -9.41 -11.02
C ASN A 489 13.92 -8.68 -11.65
N THR A 490 13.35 -7.68 -11.00
CA THR A 490 12.23 -6.88 -11.52
C THR A 490 12.34 -5.43 -11.08
N ASP A 491 11.69 -4.53 -11.84
CA ASP A 491 11.56 -3.13 -11.49
C ASP A 491 10.35 -2.94 -10.56
N LEU A 492 10.59 -2.29 -9.42
CA LEU A 492 9.56 -2.03 -8.40
C LEU A 492 8.33 -1.28 -8.95
N PHE A 493 8.52 -0.42 -9.95
CA PHE A 493 7.45 0.40 -10.56
C PHE A 493 6.84 -0.22 -11.83
N ARG A 494 7.25 -1.46 -12.19
CA ARG A 494 6.74 -2.20 -13.34
C ARG A 494 6.40 -3.64 -12.90
N PRO A 495 5.23 -3.85 -12.29
CA PRO A 495 4.92 -5.07 -11.55
C PRO A 495 4.79 -6.34 -12.40
N ASP A 496 4.65 -6.20 -13.71
CA ASP A 496 4.51 -7.25 -14.72
C ASP A 496 5.79 -7.45 -15.56
N CYS A 497 6.88 -6.77 -15.21
CA CYS A 497 8.14 -6.82 -15.94
C CYS A 497 9.22 -7.59 -15.18
N ILE A 498 10.12 -8.23 -15.92
CA ILE A 498 11.30 -8.95 -15.42
C ILE A 498 12.56 -8.43 -16.13
N THR A 499 13.70 -8.49 -15.45
CA THR A 499 15.03 -8.26 -16.02
C THR A 499 15.86 -9.52 -15.90
N PHE A 500 16.61 -9.84 -16.95
CA PHE A 500 17.58 -10.94 -16.96
C PHE A 500 19.00 -10.37 -16.96
N SER A 501 19.93 -10.99 -16.23
CA SER A 501 21.32 -10.52 -16.18
C SER A 501 22.32 -11.66 -16.00
N TYR A 502 23.55 -11.44 -16.45
CA TYR A 502 24.69 -12.34 -16.27
C TYR A 502 25.94 -11.54 -15.94
N ASN A 503 26.57 -11.81 -14.79
CA ASN A 503 27.72 -11.05 -14.27
C ASN A 503 27.48 -9.54 -14.30
N ASP A 504 26.33 -9.10 -13.76
CA ASP A 504 25.85 -7.70 -13.72
C ASP A 504 25.55 -7.04 -15.07
N LYS A 505 25.67 -7.78 -16.17
CA LYS A 505 25.32 -7.30 -17.51
C LYS A 505 23.87 -7.67 -17.83
N TYR A 506 23.02 -6.68 -18.06
CA TYR A 506 21.60 -6.89 -18.31
C TYR A 506 21.33 -7.30 -19.75
N PHE A 507 20.32 -8.14 -19.93
CA PHE A 507 19.82 -8.51 -21.23
C PHE A 507 18.96 -7.36 -21.76
N SER A 508 19.21 -6.97 -23.00
CA SER A 508 18.51 -5.88 -23.67
C SER A 508 18.25 -6.22 -25.12
N LEU A 509 17.45 -5.37 -25.75
CA LEU A 509 17.21 -5.43 -27.16
C LEU A 509 18.22 -4.58 -27.93
N SER A 510 18.88 -5.18 -28.92
CA SER A 510 19.85 -4.46 -29.76
C SER A 510 19.19 -3.36 -30.61
N LEU A 511 20.01 -2.44 -31.10
CA LEU A 511 19.61 -1.54 -32.19
C LEU A 511 19.23 -2.36 -33.42
N ARG A 512 18.34 -1.80 -34.25
CA ARG A 512 17.87 -2.47 -35.47
C ARG A 512 19.07 -2.82 -36.37
N ASP A 513 19.18 -4.10 -36.72
CA ASP A 513 20.21 -4.69 -37.57
C ASP A 513 19.51 -5.41 -38.73
N GLY A 514 19.38 -4.72 -39.86
CA GLY A 514 18.48 -5.13 -40.96
C GLY A 514 17.02 -5.13 -40.52
N ASP A 515 16.36 -6.28 -40.64
CA ASP A 515 14.96 -6.49 -40.20
C ASP A 515 14.83 -7.09 -38.79
N TYR A 516 15.96 -7.23 -38.11
CA TYR A 516 16.07 -7.93 -36.82
C TYR A 516 16.47 -6.97 -35.71
N ASN A 517 15.93 -7.22 -34.52
CA ASN A 517 16.49 -6.71 -33.28
C ASN A 517 16.83 -7.91 -32.39
N TRP A 518 18.11 -8.21 -32.31
CA TRP A 518 18.66 -9.32 -31.54
C TRP A 518 18.54 -9.10 -30.04
N MET A 519 18.33 -10.18 -29.30
CA MET A 519 18.53 -10.21 -27.85
C MET A 519 20.03 -10.27 -27.53
N ILE A 520 20.51 -9.36 -26.68
CA ILE A 520 21.94 -9.19 -26.38
C ILE A 520 22.17 -9.03 -24.88
N CYS A 521 23.36 -9.38 -24.41
CA CYS A 521 23.82 -9.15 -23.04
C CYS A 521 24.88 -8.05 -23.07
N ASN A 522 24.57 -6.83 -22.60
CA ASN A 522 25.51 -5.72 -22.70
C ASN A 522 25.43 -4.72 -21.54
N ASP A 523 26.51 -3.97 -21.37
CA ASP A 523 26.60 -2.82 -20.46
C ASP A 523 26.35 -1.49 -21.21
N ASN A 524 25.80 -1.56 -22.42
CA ASN A 524 25.89 -0.47 -23.36
C ASN A 524 24.85 0.60 -23.04
N ASN A 525 25.29 1.70 -22.42
CA ASN A 525 24.48 2.91 -22.16
C ASN A 525 23.82 3.52 -23.40
N LYS A 526 24.11 3.02 -24.61
CA LYS A 526 23.47 3.44 -25.87
C LYS A 526 22.12 2.78 -26.14
N VAL A 527 21.80 1.67 -25.46
CA VAL A 527 20.48 1.02 -25.61
C VAL A 527 19.47 1.70 -24.67
N PRO A 528 18.25 2.00 -25.12
CA PRO A 528 17.23 2.62 -24.27
C PRO A 528 16.93 1.79 -23.02
N LYS A 529 16.77 2.44 -21.86
CA LYS A 529 16.52 1.76 -20.57
C LYS A 529 15.32 0.82 -20.61
N GLY A 530 14.26 1.18 -21.34
CA GLY A 530 13.06 0.35 -21.50
C GLY A 530 13.34 -1.01 -22.15
N ALA A 531 14.41 -1.15 -22.94
CA ALA A 531 14.75 -2.41 -23.59
C ALA A 531 15.30 -3.48 -22.63
N HIS A 532 15.64 -3.12 -21.38
CA HIS A 532 16.02 -4.08 -20.35
C HIS A 532 14.82 -4.75 -19.68
N LEU A 533 13.61 -4.20 -19.87
CA LEU A 533 12.38 -4.73 -19.29
C LEU A 533 11.77 -5.75 -20.27
N TRP A 534 11.49 -6.92 -19.72
CA TRP A 534 10.88 -8.03 -20.44
C TRP A 534 9.57 -8.42 -19.79
N ILE A 535 8.65 -8.98 -20.56
CA ILE A 535 7.34 -9.41 -20.11
C ILE A 535 7.14 -10.88 -20.52
N LEU A 536 6.81 -11.73 -19.56
CA LEU A 536 6.47 -13.13 -19.80
C LEU A 536 4.93 -13.26 -19.81
N LYS A 537 4.37 -13.68 -20.94
CA LYS A 537 2.92 -13.87 -21.13
C LYS A 537 2.62 -15.35 -21.32
N SER A 538 1.73 -15.93 -20.52
CA SER A 538 1.39 -17.35 -20.58
C SER A 538 0.34 -17.68 -21.63
#